data_AF-A0AAN5D3Q5-F1
#
_entry.id   AF-A0AAN5D3Q5-F1
#
_cell.length_a   1.000
_cell.length_b   1.000
_cell.length_c   1.000
_cell.angle_alpha   90.00
_cell.angle_beta   90.00
_cell.angle_gamma   90.00
#
_symmetry.space_group_name_H-M   'P 1'
#
loop_
_entity.id
_entity.type
_entity.pdbx_description
1 polymer ?
#
loop_
_entity_poly.entity_id
_entity_poly.type
_entity_poly.pdbx_seq_one_letter_code
_entity_poly.pdbx_strand_id
1 'polypeptide(L)'
;LKVLNDRKYIINDDWKLLESVLRIGALYDIKNVIDRVEKSLIESSNLTAAELLLFVDKHDSFRFFKLHTHALGKISDNPGKCFKVEMTPRDLLAS
;
A
#
# COMPACT_ATOMS: atom_id res chain seq x y z
N LEU A 1 31.64 -15.36 -9.63
CA LEU A 1 30.60 -14.51 -9.00
C LEU A 1 29.33 -14.57 -9.85
N LYS A 2 28.55 -15.66 -9.73
CA LYS A 2 27.37 -15.88 -10.58
C LYS A 2 26.25 -16.52 -9.76
N VAL A 3 25.82 -15.87 -8.68
CA VAL A 3 24.66 -16.30 -7.89
C VAL A 3 23.99 -15.08 -7.23
N LEU A 4 23.25 -14.27 -7.98
CA LEU A 4 22.31 -13.31 -7.39
C LEU A 4 21.07 -13.05 -8.28
N ASN A 5 20.70 -13.98 -9.18
CA ASN A 5 19.73 -13.62 -10.21
C ASN A 5 18.25 -13.85 -9.90
N ASP A 6 17.81 -14.79 -9.07
CA ASP A 6 16.36 -15.15 -9.09
C ASP A 6 15.73 -15.42 -7.72
N ARG A 7 16.12 -14.71 -6.66
CA ARG A 7 15.31 -14.70 -5.43
C ARG A 7 14.23 -13.63 -5.54
N LYS A 8 13.11 -14.00 -6.15
CA LYS A 8 11.83 -13.30 -6.02
C LYS A 8 11.43 -13.41 -4.54
N TYR A 9 11.85 -12.45 -3.72
CA TYR A 9 11.35 -12.35 -2.35
C TYR A 9 9.85 -12.09 -2.46
N ILE A 10 9.07 -13.13 -2.21
CA ILE A 10 7.63 -13.02 -2.02
C ILE A 10 7.50 -12.24 -0.71
N ILE A 11 7.28 -10.93 -0.83
CA ILE A 11 6.78 -10.19 0.32
C ILE A 11 5.35 -10.71 0.46
N ASN A 12 5.12 -11.57 1.45
CA ASN A 12 3.77 -11.97 1.83
C ASN A 12 2.91 -10.70 1.94
N ASP A 13 1.62 -10.79 1.62
CA ASP A 13 0.62 -9.70 1.77
C ASP A 13 0.42 -9.23 3.22
N ASP A 14 1.38 -9.51 4.11
CA ASP A 14 1.47 -8.92 5.44
C ASP A 14 1.88 -7.45 5.28
N TRP A 15 0.85 -6.62 5.26
CA TRP A 15 0.91 -5.16 5.32
C TRP A 15 1.97 -4.64 6.31
N LYS A 16 2.10 -5.25 7.50
CA LYS A 16 3.05 -4.78 8.53
C LYS A 16 4.50 -5.00 8.12
N LEU A 17 4.76 -6.07 7.36
CA LEU A 17 6.08 -6.35 6.82
C LEU A 17 6.41 -5.34 5.70
N LEU A 18 5.46 -5.09 4.79
CA LEU A 18 5.63 -4.08 3.73
C LEU A 18 5.89 -2.69 4.32
N GLU A 19 5.13 -2.28 5.33
CA GLU A 19 5.37 -1.04 6.08
C GLU A 19 6.78 -0.99 6.67
N SER A 20 7.21 -2.07 7.35
CA SER A 20 8.53 -2.12 7.97
C SER A 20 9.67 -2.03 6.95
N VAL A 21 9.55 -2.74 5.83
CA VAL A 21 10.53 -2.73 4.73
C VAL A 21 10.55 -1.37 4.04
N LEU A 22 9.39 -0.74 3.85
CA LEU A 22 9.31 0.60 3.27
C LEU A 22 10.01 1.63 4.17
N ARG A 23 9.79 1.58 5.49
CA ARG A 23 10.45 2.46 6.46
C ARG A 23 11.96 2.30 6.45
N ILE A 24 12.45 1.06 6.38
CA ILE A 24 13.90 0.78 6.24
C ILE A 24 14.42 1.34 4.91
N GLY A 25 13.73 1.07 3.80
CA GLY A 25 14.09 1.59 2.48
C GLY A 25 14.18 3.12 2.48
N ALA A 26 13.22 3.79 3.09
CA ALA A 26 13.19 5.25 3.23
C ALA A 26 14.29 5.79 4.16
N LEU A 27 14.57 5.10 5.27
CA LEU A 27 15.62 5.51 6.23
C LEU A 27 17.01 5.51 5.58
N TYR A 28 17.29 4.51 4.74
CA TYR A 28 18.59 4.32 4.08
C TYR A 28 18.62 4.82 2.62
N ASP A 29 17.56 5.49 2.16
CA ASP A 29 17.39 5.98 0.78
C ASP A 29 17.61 4.91 -0.31
N ILE A 30 17.16 3.68 -0.03
CA ILE A 30 17.29 2.53 -0.95
C ILE A 30 16.12 2.56 -1.93
N LYS A 31 16.24 3.39 -2.98
CA LYS A 31 15.19 3.63 -3.98
C LYS A 31 14.55 2.37 -4.57
N ASN A 32 15.35 1.35 -4.88
CA ASN A 32 14.87 0.08 -5.43
C ASN A 32 13.95 -0.69 -4.47
N VAL A 33 14.17 -0.56 -3.16
CA VAL A 33 13.31 -1.18 -2.13
C VAL A 33 12.00 -0.43 -2.05
N ILE A 34 12.07 0.91 -2.02
CA ILE A 34 10.90 1.79 -2.00
C ILE A 34 9.99 1.48 -3.21
N ASP A 35 10.55 1.51 -4.42
CA ASP A 35 9.80 1.26 -5.66
C ASP A 35 9.12 -0.12 -5.69
N ARG A 36 9.80 -1.16 -5.18
CA ARG A 36 9.25 -2.52 -5.13
C ARG A 36 8.11 -2.62 -4.14
N VAL A 37 8.27 -2.05 -2.95
CA VAL A 37 7.23 -2.08 -1.91
C VAL A 37 6.03 -1.24 -2.33
N GLU A 38 6.24 -0.06 -2.93
CA GLU A 38 5.15 0.74 -3.48
C GLU A 38 4.35 -0.03 -4.52
N LYS A 39 5.03 -0.73 -5.43
CA LYS A 39 4.37 -1.58 -6.42
C LYS A 39 3.56 -2.70 -5.76
N SER A 40 4.12 -3.41 -4.79
CA SER A 40 3.40 -4.48 -4.08
C SER A 40 2.19 -3.96 -3.31
N LEU A 41 2.28 -2.78 -2.70
CA LEU A 41 1.17 -2.15 -1.99
C LEU A 41 0.05 -1.70 -2.94
N ILE A 42 0.40 -1.19 -4.12
CA ILE A 42 -0.56 -0.82 -5.17
C ILE A 42 -1.26 -2.05 -5.76
N GLU A 43 -0.53 -3.16 -5.94
CA GLU A 43 -1.07 -4.41 -6.48
C GLU A 43 -1.85 -5.23 -5.44
N SER A 44 -1.72 -4.90 -4.15
CA SER A 44 -2.43 -5.60 -3.07
C SER A 44 -3.93 -5.30 -3.11
N SER A 45 -4.74 -6.35 -3.16
CA SER A 45 -6.21 -6.25 -3.07
C SER A 45 -6.71 -5.99 -1.65
N ASN A 46 -5.83 -6.05 -0.64
CA ASN A 46 -6.21 -5.98 0.77
C ASN A 46 -6.31 -4.56 1.31
N LEU A 47 -5.74 -3.57 0.63
CA LEU A 47 -5.71 -2.19 1.09
C LEU A 47 -6.60 -1.33 0.21
N THR A 48 -7.44 -0.53 0.86
CA THR A 48 -8.22 0.50 0.20
C THR A 48 -7.36 1.72 -0.14
N ALA A 49 -7.84 2.52 -1.10
CA ALA A 49 -7.18 3.78 -1.44
C ALA A 49 -7.07 4.72 -0.23
N ALA A 50 -8.05 4.73 0.67
CA ALA A 50 -8.00 5.54 1.89
C ALA A 50 -6.94 5.04 2.89
N GLU A 51 -6.80 3.72 3.07
CA GLU A 51 -5.77 3.13 3.94
C GLU A 51 -4.36 3.43 3.40
N LEU A 52 -4.18 3.34 2.08
CA LEU A 52 -2.92 3.72 1.43
C LEU A 52 -2.60 5.21 1.61
N LEU A 53 -3.60 6.09 1.48
CA LEU A 53 -3.41 7.53 1.65
C LEU A 53 -3.01 7.88 3.09
N LEU A 54 -3.76 7.35 4.07
CA LEU A 54 -3.47 7.54 5.51
C LEU A 54 -2.08 7.06 5.90
N PHE A 55 -1.61 5.99 5.24
CA PHE A 55 -0.27 5.49 5.46
C PHE A 55 0.81 6.44 4.93
N VAL A 56 0.63 6.97 3.72
CA VAL A 56 1.59 7.91 3.15
C VAL A 56 1.63 9.21 3.96
N ASP A 57 0.48 9.71 4.40
CA ASP A 57 0.39 10.89 5.26
C ASP A 57 1.13 10.70 6.60
N LYS A 58 1.11 9.48 7.15
CA LYS A 58 1.84 9.15 8.38
C LYS A 58 3.36 9.07 8.20
N HIS A 59 3.84 8.84 6.98
CA HIS A 59 5.24 8.47 6.73
C HIS A 59 5.98 9.36 5.73
N ASP A 60 5.61 10.64 5.64
CA ASP A 60 6.17 11.65 4.73
C ASP A 60 5.77 11.45 3.26
N SER A 61 4.76 12.21 2.84
CA SER A 61 4.14 12.11 1.52
C SER A 61 5.07 12.41 0.36
N PHE A 62 6.17 13.15 0.59
CA PHE A 62 7.16 13.44 -0.43
C PHE A 62 8.04 12.23 -0.76
N ARG A 63 8.18 11.26 0.16
CA ARG A 63 8.99 10.05 -0.04
C ARG A 63 8.24 8.94 -0.78
N PHE A 64 6.92 8.91 -0.71
CA PHE A 64 6.07 7.87 -1.31
C PHE A 64 5.11 8.46 -2.34
N PHE A 65 5.65 9.30 -3.22
CA PHE A 65 4.88 10.07 -4.19
C PHE A 65 4.04 9.18 -5.12
N LYS A 66 4.54 8.00 -5.52
CA LYS A 66 3.79 7.09 -6.41
C LYS A 66 2.60 6.49 -5.67
N LEU A 67 2.81 6.06 -4.44
CA LEU A 67 1.74 5.52 -3.60
C LEU A 67 0.66 6.58 -3.33
N HIS A 68 1.09 7.80 -2.98
CA HIS A 68 0.22 8.94 -2.73
C HIS A 68 -0.64 9.29 -3.96
N THR A 69 0.00 9.44 -5.12
CA THR A 69 -0.69 9.81 -6.36
C THR A 69 -1.66 8.72 -6.81
N HIS A 70 -1.28 7.44 -6.63
CA HIS A 70 -2.16 6.32 -6.92
C HIS A 70 -3.41 6.32 -6.03
N ALA A 71 -3.21 6.49 -4.72
CA ALA A 71 -4.30 6.53 -3.74
C ALA A 71 -5.26 7.70 -4.02
N LEU A 72 -4.74 8.91 -4.27
CA LEU A 72 -5.55 10.06 -4.64
C LEU A 72 -6.31 9.85 -5.94
N GLY A 73 -5.67 9.28 -6.97
CA GLY A 73 -6.33 8.98 -8.24
C GLY A 73 -7.51 8.04 -8.05
N LYS A 74 -7.32 6.95 -7.29
CA LYS A 74 -8.41 6.01 -6.95
C LYS A 74 -9.56 6.67 -6.18
N ILE A 75 -9.24 7.59 -5.26
CA ILE A 75 -10.25 8.35 -4.51
C ILE A 75 -11.04 9.29 -5.42
N SER A 76 -10.35 10.00 -6.31
CA SER A 76 -10.97 10.89 -7.28
C SER A 76 -11.87 10.13 -8.26
N ASP A 77 -11.41 8.97 -8.75
CA ASP A 77 -12.13 8.19 -9.76
C ASP A 77 -13.33 7.43 -9.19
N ASN A 78 -13.27 7.03 -7.91
CA ASN A 78 -14.33 6.21 -7.32
C ASN A 78 -14.45 6.39 -5.78
N PRO A 79 -14.95 7.54 -5.31
CA PRO A 79 -14.98 7.87 -3.88
C PRO A 79 -15.79 6.88 -3.05
N GLY A 80 -16.83 6.25 -3.63
CA GLY A 80 -17.67 5.25 -2.96
C GLY A 80 -16.99 3.90 -2.69
N LYS A 81 -15.88 3.57 -3.37
CA LYS A 81 -15.14 2.31 -3.20
C LYS A 81 -13.84 2.47 -2.39
N CYS A 82 -13.65 3.63 -1.79
CA CYS A 82 -12.43 3.97 -1.05
C CYS A 82 -12.42 3.46 0.39
N PHE A 83 -13.55 2.91 0.84
CA PHE A 83 -13.74 2.37 2.17
C PHE A 83 -14.19 0.92 2.05
N LYS A 84 -13.66 0.05 2.92
CA LYS A 84 -14.28 -1.26 3.15
C LYS A 84 -15.52 -1.01 3.99
N VAL A 85 -16.68 -1.10 3.35
CA VAL A 85 -17.96 -1.11 4.09
C VAL A 85 -18.17 -2.54 4.57
N GLU A 86 -17.87 -2.80 5.83
CA GLU A 86 -18.36 -4.01 6.50
C GLU A 86 -19.82 -3.77 6.89
N MET A 87 -20.77 -4.38 6.16
CA MET A 87 -22.17 -4.40 6.60
C MET A 87 -22.25 -5.26 7.86
N THR A 88 -22.73 -4.68 8.95
CA THR A 88 -23.04 -5.46 10.14
C THR A 88 -24.36 -6.22 9.91
N PRO A 89 -24.61 -7.36 10.57
CA PRO A 89 -25.89 -8.07 10.46
C PRO A 89 -27.10 -7.19 10.79
N ARG A 90 -26.89 -6.12 11.56
CA ARG A 90 -27.92 -5.13 11.92
C ARG A 90 -28.35 -4.28 10.73
N ASP A 91 -27.45 -4.05 9.78
CA ASP A 91 -27.70 -3.26 8.56
C ASP A 91 -28.48 -4.06 7.50
N LEU A 92 -28.40 -5.40 7.55
CA LEU A 92 -29.14 -6.31 6.66
C LEU A 92 -30.61 -6.51 7.07
N LEU A 93 -30.97 -6.19 8.31
CA LEU A 93 -32.34 -6.34 8.84
C LEU A 93 -33.22 -5.09 8.61
N ALA A 94 -32.65 -4.03 8.05
CA ALA A 94 -33.33 -2.76 7.81
C ALA A 94 -33.72 -2.54 6.33
N SER A 95 -33.54 -3.55 5.44
CA SER A 95 -33.92 -3.52 4.02
C SER A 95 -35.23 -4.23 3.73
#